data_AF-A0A955ERG1-F1
#
_entry.id   AF-A0A955ERG1-F1
#
_cell.length_a   1.000
_cell.length_b   1.000
_cell.length_c   1.000
_cell.angle_alpha   90.00
_cell.angle_beta   90.00
_cell.angle_gamma   90.00
#
_symmetry.space_group_name_H-M   'P 1'
#
loop_
_entity.id
_entity.type
_entity.pdbx_description
1 polymer ?
#
loop_
_entity_poly.entity_id
_entity_poly.type
_entity_poly.pdbx_seq_one_letter_code
_entity_poly.pdbx_strand_id
1 'polypeptide(L)'
;MDNILEDLKSFLADDEVGVSRAAEAELAINDELAKLAERDETVLARTVCARIAYRGSCGFANSGAQAFVVNGYNNRDVKATVRAYWSQGIKSGQFDRVYTIPAGSERALGCTRSGNIPVTSYTFRVVGCVAI
;
A
#
# COMPACT_ATOMS: atom_id res chain seq x y z
N MET A 1 -27.87 30.23 -58.95
CA MET A 1 -28.28 30.04 -57.55
C MET A 1 -27.54 28.79 -57.09
N ASP A 2 -26.20 28.87 -57.05
CA ASP A 2 -25.32 27.68 -57.14
C ASP A 2 -24.12 27.75 -56.18
N ASN A 3 -24.22 28.50 -55.08
CA ASN A 3 -23.11 28.65 -54.12
C ASN A 3 -23.37 28.02 -52.74
N ILE A 4 -24.51 27.35 -52.53
CA ILE A 4 -24.82 26.75 -51.21
C ILE A 4 -24.39 25.28 -51.16
N LEU A 5 -24.28 24.60 -52.31
CA LEU A 5 -24.00 23.17 -52.36
C LEU A 5 -22.51 22.83 -52.26
N GLU A 6 -21.61 23.74 -52.62
CA GLU A 6 -20.15 23.53 -52.47
C GLU A 6 -19.67 23.77 -51.03
N ASP A 7 -20.24 24.75 -50.32
CA ASP A 7 -19.90 25.03 -48.91
C ASP A 7 -20.32 23.90 -47.96
N LEU A 8 -21.34 23.11 -48.32
CA LEU A 8 -21.78 21.96 -47.51
C LEU A 8 -20.90 20.71 -47.68
N LYS A 9 -20.09 20.64 -48.75
CA LYS A 9 -19.19 19.50 -48.97
C LYS A 9 -17.85 19.65 -48.26
N SER A 10 -17.36 20.88 -48.07
CA SER A 10 -16.14 21.13 -47.28
C SER A 10 -16.35 20.87 -45.80
N PHE A 11 -17.54 21.19 -45.27
CA PHE A 11 -17.86 21.02 -43.85
C PHE A 11 -17.96 19.54 -43.40
N LEU A 12 -18.33 18.63 -44.30
CA LEU A 12 -18.43 17.19 -44.02
C LEU A 12 -17.10 16.43 -44.21
N ALA A 13 -16.10 17.04 -44.84
CA ALA A 13 -14.81 16.38 -45.10
C ALA A 13 -13.81 16.54 -43.94
N ASP A 14 -14.01 17.52 -43.06
CA ASP A 14 -13.10 17.79 -41.93
C ASP A 14 -13.41 16.95 -40.67
N ASP A 15 -14.57 16.30 -40.60
CA ASP A 15 -15.02 15.58 -39.40
C ASP A 15 -14.45 14.16 -39.30
N GLU A 16 -14.05 13.53 -40.41
CA GLU A 16 -13.44 12.17 -40.38
C GLU A 16 -11.96 12.17 -39.97
N VAL A 17 -11.25 13.29 -40.14
CA VAL A 17 -9.81 13.38 -39.80
C VAL A 17 -9.59 13.66 -38.30
N GLY A 18 -10.56 14.29 -37.63
CA GLY A 18 -10.50 14.56 -36.18
C GLY A 18 -10.71 13.30 -35.32
N VAL A 19 -11.53 12.36 -35.79
CA VAL A 19 -11.90 11.14 -35.06
C VAL A 19 -10.75 10.14 -35.00
N SER A 20 -9.92 10.03 -36.05
CA SER A 20 -8.78 9.11 -36.05
C SER A 20 -7.70 9.50 -35.03
N ARG A 21 -7.40 10.80 -34.93
CA ARG A 21 -6.41 11.33 -33.96
C ARG A 21 -6.88 11.21 -32.52
N ALA A 22 -8.18 11.40 -32.27
CA ALA A 22 -8.76 11.22 -30.94
C ALA A 22 -8.71 9.75 -30.50
N ALA A 23 -9.05 8.81 -31.40
CA ALA A 23 -8.97 7.38 -31.12
C ALA A 23 -7.53 6.89 -30.91
N GLU A 24 -6.57 7.40 -31.69
CA GLU A 24 -5.14 7.09 -31.51
C GLU A 24 -4.59 7.63 -30.17
N ALA A 25 -5.02 8.83 -29.77
CA ALA A 25 -4.65 9.40 -28.47
C ALA A 25 -5.26 8.61 -27.30
N GLU A 26 -6.50 8.17 -27.43
CA GLU A 26 -7.18 7.37 -26.41
C GLU A 26 -6.56 5.97 -26.26
N LEU A 27 -6.15 5.36 -27.38
CA LEU A 27 -5.42 4.09 -27.36
C LEU A 27 -4.03 4.23 -26.70
N ALA A 28 -3.31 5.32 -27.00
CA ALA A 28 -2.00 5.59 -26.38
C ALA A 28 -2.12 5.84 -24.87
N ILE A 29 -3.18 6.51 -24.41
CA ILE A 29 -3.48 6.72 -22.99
C ILE A 29 -3.79 5.39 -22.30
N ASN A 30 -4.58 4.52 -22.92
CA ASN A 30 -4.90 3.20 -22.38
C ASN A 30 -3.66 2.29 -22.29
N ASP A 31 -2.77 2.35 -23.28
CA ASP A 31 -1.48 1.63 -23.26
C ASP A 31 -0.54 2.14 -22.17
N GLU A 32 -0.49 3.46 -21.91
CA GLU A 32 0.26 4.01 -20.78
C GLU A 32 -0.34 3.62 -19.42
N LEU A 33 -1.67 3.63 -19.30
CA LEU A 33 -2.38 3.15 -18.11
C LEU A 33 -2.11 1.67 -17.83
N ALA A 34 -2.08 0.82 -18.86
CA ALA A 34 -1.73 -0.59 -18.73
C ALA A 34 -0.27 -0.77 -18.27
N LYS A 35 0.67 -0.01 -18.85
CA LYS A 35 2.09 -0.03 -18.43
C LYS A 35 2.29 0.50 -17.00
N LEU A 36 1.47 1.47 -16.57
CA LEU A 36 1.46 1.96 -15.19
C LEU A 36 0.88 0.91 -14.23
N ALA A 37 -0.17 0.19 -14.63
CA ALA A 37 -0.75 -0.90 -13.84
C ALA A 37 0.24 -2.08 -13.66
N GLU A 38 0.96 -2.47 -14.71
CA GLU A 38 2.01 -3.50 -14.61
C GLU A 38 3.21 -3.03 -13.76
N ARG A 39 3.54 -1.73 -13.81
CA ARG A 39 4.55 -1.13 -12.92
C ARG A 39 4.09 -1.08 -11.47
N ASP A 40 2.83 -0.77 -11.21
CA ASP A 40 2.28 -0.74 -9.85
C ASP A 40 2.14 -2.14 -9.27
N GLU A 41 1.80 -3.16 -10.07
CA GLU A 41 1.77 -4.55 -9.62
C GLU A 41 3.17 -5.07 -9.29
N THR A 42 4.20 -4.66 -10.04
CA THR A 42 5.61 -4.99 -9.73
C THR A 42 6.21 -4.16 -8.59
N VAL A 43 5.68 -2.97 -8.29
CA VAL A 43 6.04 -2.17 -7.11
C VAL A 43 5.28 -2.63 -5.86
N LEU A 44 4.04 -3.10 -5.97
CA LEU A 44 3.33 -3.83 -4.91
C LEU A 44 3.95 -5.21 -4.66
N ALA A 45 4.51 -5.83 -5.71
CA ALA A 45 5.37 -6.99 -5.64
C ALA A 45 6.85 -6.66 -5.36
N ARG A 46 7.20 -5.42 -4.96
CA ARG A 46 8.38 -5.23 -4.09
C ARG A 46 8.03 -5.89 -2.78
N THR A 47 8.31 -7.18 -2.73
CA THR A 47 8.10 -8.11 -1.63
C THR A 47 8.34 -7.40 -0.32
N VAL A 48 7.26 -6.97 0.33
CA VAL A 48 7.31 -6.31 1.64
C VAL A 48 7.94 -7.34 2.58
N CYS A 49 9.23 -7.16 2.86
CA CYS A 49 10.04 -8.22 3.46
C CYS A 49 9.60 -8.56 4.89
N ALA A 50 8.89 -7.65 5.55
CA ALA A 50 8.15 -7.94 6.77
C ALA A 50 6.89 -7.09 6.85
N ARG A 51 5.80 -7.67 7.38
CA ARG A 51 4.52 -6.98 7.60
C ARG A 51 4.05 -7.13 9.03
N ILE A 52 3.19 -6.22 9.49
CA ILE A 52 2.51 -6.37 10.78
C ILE A 52 1.22 -7.17 10.58
N ALA A 53 0.98 -8.13 11.46
CA ALA A 53 -0.28 -8.84 11.56
C ALA A 53 -0.84 -8.71 12.98
N TYR A 54 -2.17 -8.68 13.08
CA TYR A 54 -2.87 -8.65 14.35
C TYR A 54 -3.73 -9.90 14.47
N ARG A 55 -3.56 -10.66 15.55
CA ARG A 55 -4.31 -11.91 15.80
C ARG A 55 -4.68 -12.03 17.26
N GLY A 56 -5.84 -12.60 17.53
CA GLY A 56 -6.34 -12.78 18.90
C GLY A 56 -6.62 -11.47 19.64
N SER A 57 -7.19 -11.60 20.82
CA SER A 57 -7.49 -10.48 21.72
C SER A 57 -6.54 -10.47 22.91
N CYS A 58 -6.24 -9.29 23.42
CA CYS A 58 -5.41 -9.12 24.62
C CYS A 58 -5.76 -7.82 25.35
N GLY A 59 -5.15 -7.61 26.51
CA GLY A 59 -5.37 -6.41 27.32
C GLY A 59 -6.58 -6.50 28.25
N PHE A 60 -6.84 -5.41 28.97
CA PHE A 60 -8.02 -5.35 29.83
C PHE A 60 -9.30 -5.42 29.00
N ALA A 61 -10.24 -6.25 29.46
CA ALA A 61 -11.51 -6.53 28.80
C ALA A 61 -11.36 -6.91 27.31
N ASN A 62 -10.25 -7.54 26.91
CA ASN A 62 -9.98 -7.93 25.51
C ASN A 62 -10.04 -6.76 24.51
N SER A 63 -9.76 -5.55 24.97
CA SER A 63 -9.90 -4.33 24.17
C SER A 63 -8.78 -4.12 23.14
N GLY A 64 -7.70 -4.91 23.20
CA GLY A 64 -6.58 -4.88 22.27
C GLY A 64 -6.44 -6.15 21.44
N ALA A 65 -5.47 -6.14 20.54
CA ALA A 65 -5.09 -7.27 19.69
C ALA A 65 -3.60 -7.59 19.85
N GLN A 66 -3.24 -8.86 19.78
CA GLN A 66 -1.82 -9.24 19.82
C GLN A 66 -1.21 -8.93 18.45
N ALA A 67 -0.16 -8.11 18.46
CA ALA A 67 0.57 -7.72 17.26
C ALA A 67 1.76 -8.65 17.03
N PHE A 68 2.01 -8.96 15.75
CA PHE A 68 3.09 -9.79 15.27
C PHE A 68 3.79 -9.11 14.10
N VAL A 69 5.09 -9.31 13.98
CA VAL A 69 5.83 -9.03 12.75
C VAL A 69 6.07 -10.35 12.02
N VAL A 70 5.62 -10.41 10.77
CA VAL A 70 5.59 -11.62 9.94
C VAL A 70 6.62 -11.48 8.83
N ASN A 71 7.43 -12.51 8.63
CA ASN A 71 8.37 -12.57 7.52
C ASN A 71 7.60 -12.69 6.19
N GLY A 72 7.95 -11.86 5.22
CA GLY A 72 7.39 -11.92 3.87
C GLY A 72 8.00 -13.01 2.99
N TYR A 73 9.14 -13.59 3.39
CA TYR A 73 9.84 -14.64 2.69
C TYR A 73 9.74 -15.99 3.41
N ASN A 74 9.63 -17.05 2.62
CA ASN A 74 9.59 -18.44 3.11
C ASN A 74 10.95 -19.15 3.04
N ASN A 75 11.98 -18.52 2.48
CA ASN A 75 13.26 -19.16 2.19
C ASN A 75 14.48 -18.45 2.79
N ARG A 76 14.28 -17.32 3.47
CA ARG A 76 15.36 -16.52 4.05
C ARG A 76 14.86 -15.79 5.29
N ASP A 77 15.79 -15.51 6.18
CA ASP A 77 15.51 -14.76 7.38
C ASP A 77 15.39 -13.28 7.06
N VAL A 78 14.65 -12.55 7.89
CA VAL A 78 14.47 -11.11 7.72
C VAL A 78 14.80 -10.39 9.01
N LYS A 79 15.58 -9.33 8.89
CA LYS A 79 15.82 -8.35 9.94
C LYS A 79 14.94 -7.14 9.69
N ALA A 80 13.91 -6.97 10.52
CA ALA A 80 12.95 -5.88 10.45
C ALA A 80 13.11 -4.91 11.62
N THR A 81 13.17 -3.61 11.32
CA THR A 81 13.06 -2.53 12.30
C THR A 81 11.59 -2.13 12.43
N VAL A 82 11.03 -2.31 13.62
CA VAL A 82 9.66 -1.97 13.94
C VAL A 82 9.65 -0.78 14.89
N ARG A 83 8.91 0.26 14.50
CA ARG A 83 8.59 1.40 15.35
C ARG A 83 7.31 1.13 16.12
N ALA A 84 7.38 1.26 17.44
CA ALA A 84 6.24 1.22 18.33
C ALA A 84 5.89 2.65 18.76
N TYR A 85 4.67 3.08 18.46
CA TYR A 85 4.06 4.30 18.96
C TYR A 85 3.24 3.94 20.19
N TRP A 86 3.34 4.73 21.26
CA TRP A 86 2.54 4.51 22.45
C TRP A 86 1.85 5.79 22.91
N SER A 87 0.68 5.62 23.52
CA SER A 87 -0.05 6.71 24.19
C SER A 87 -0.66 6.23 25.50
N GLN A 88 -0.64 7.09 26.52
CA GLN A 88 -1.23 6.87 27.83
C GLN A 88 -1.74 8.20 28.38
N GLY A 89 -3.06 8.42 28.32
CA GLY A 89 -3.65 9.72 28.64
C GLY A 89 -3.11 10.82 27.72
N ILE A 90 -2.54 11.88 28.29
CA ILE A 90 -1.92 13.00 27.55
C ILE A 90 -0.48 12.72 27.10
N LYS A 91 0.13 11.63 27.58
CA LYS A 91 1.52 11.30 27.24
C LYS A 91 1.56 10.41 26.00
N SER A 92 2.52 10.66 25.13
CA SER A 92 2.77 9.82 23.96
C SER A 92 4.25 9.78 23.62
N GLY A 93 4.68 8.74 22.91
CA GLY A 93 6.05 8.62 22.43
C GLY A 93 6.19 7.54 21.38
N GLN A 94 7.43 7.33 20.94
CA GLN A 94 7.78 6.26 20.01
C GLN A 94 9.15 5.69 20.34
N PHE A 95 9.38 4.44 19.98
CA PHE A 95 10.70 3.80 20.03
C PHE A 95 10.83 2.76 18.93
N ASP A 96 12.07 2.48 18.53
CA ASP A 96 12.38 1.51 17.48
C ASP A 96 13.00 0.25 18.08
N ARG A 97 12.64 -0.91 17.54
CA ARG A 97 13.25 -2.20 17.92
C ARG A 97 13.47 -3.06 16.68
N VAL A 98 14.61 -3.74 16.67
CA VAL A 98 15.00 -4.63 15.58
C VAL A 98 14.66 -6.07 15.94
N TYR A 99 14.05 -6.78 15.01
CA TYR A 99 13.65 -8.17 15.13
C TYR A 99 14.26 -8.99 14.00
N THR A 100 14.85 -10.13 14.34
CA THR A 100 15.20 -11.17 13.36
C THR A 100 14.08 -12.22 13.34
N ILE A 101 13.51 -12.41 12.16
CA ILE A 101 12.33 -13.24 11.93
C ILE A 101 12.75 -14.36 10.99
N PRO A 102 12.76 -15.62 11.47
CA PRO A 102 13.07 -16.76 10.63
C PRO A 102 12.17 -16.86 9.39
N ALA A 103 12.66 -17.51 8.34
CA ALA A 103 11.90 -17.83 7.13
C ALA A 103 10.52 -18.44 7.46
N GLY A 104 9.46 -17.91 6.85
CA GLY A 104 8.08 -18.40 7.02
C GLY A 104 7.49 -18.25 8.43
N SER A 105 8.16 -17.52 9.33
CA SER A 105 7.76 -17.38 10.73
C SER A 105 7.31 -15.97 11.09
N GLU A 106 6.87 -15.81 12.33
CA GLU A 106 6.50 -14.52 12.91
C GLU A 106 7.03 -14.35 14.33
N ARG A 107 7.16 -13.09 14.75
CA ARG A 107 7.56 -12.72 16.11
C ARG A 107 6.50 -11.84 16.75
N ALA A 108 6.15 -12.15 18.00
CA ALA A 108 5.24 -11.33 18.78
C ALA A 108 5.87 -9.97 19.13
N LEU A 109 5.11 -8.90 18.93
CA LEU A 109 5.49 -7.53 19.28
C LEU A 109 4.91 -7.09 20.62
N GLY A 110 3.72 -7.58 20.95
CA GLY A 110 3.00 -7.25 22.18
C GLY A 110 1.52 -6.96 21.93
N CYS A 111 0.82 -6.53 22.98
CA CYS A 111 -0.58 -6.16 22.90
C CYS A 111 -0.75 -4.70 22.45
N THR A 112 -1.72 -4.41 21.57
CA THR A 112 -2.03 -3.02 21.18
C THR A 112 -2.70 -2.21 22.28
N ARG A 113 -3.22 -2.83 23.33
CA ARG A 113 -3.75 -2.14 24.51
C ARG A 113 -3.43 -2.91 25.78
N SER A 114 -2.66 -2.33 26.69
CA SER A 114 -2.31 -2.97 27.96
C SER A 114 -2.78 -2.13 29.16
N GLY A 115 -3.40 -2.76 30.16
CA GLY A 115 -3.69 -2.14 31.46
C GLY A 115 -5.18 -1.89 31.74
N ASN A 116 -5.52 -1.58 33.00
CA ASN A 116 -6.89 -1.50 33.52
C ASN A 116 -7.46 -0.06 33.55
N ILE A 117 -6.66 0.98 33.89
CA ILE A 117 -6.84 2.42 33.60
C ILE A 117 -5.64 3.19 34.22
N PRO A 118 -5.00 4.16 33.51
CA PRO A 118 -5.18 4.46 32.09
C PRO A 118 -4.50 3.40 31.21
N VAL A 119 -5.25 2.89 30.23
CA VAL A 119 -4.80 1.88 29.27
C VAL A 119 -3.72 2.48 28.38
N THR A 120 -2.55 1.84 28.30
CA THR A 120 -1.52 2.23 27.33
C THR A 120 -1.86 1.61 25.98
N SER A 121 -2.03 2.44 24.96
CA SER A 121 -2.26 2.01 23.59
C SER A 121 -0.94 1.95 22.82
N TYR A 122 -0.75 0.91 22.01
CA TYR A 122 0.39 0.72 21.14
C TYR A 122 -0.04 0.55 19.68
N THR A 123 0.69 1.20 18.78
CA THR A 123 0.59 0.99 17.32
C THR A 123 1.97 0.65 16.78
N PHE A 124 2.05 -0.27 15.82
CA PHE A 124 3.31 -0.78 15.29
C PHE A 124 3.42 -0.52 13.80
N ARG A 125 4.61 -0.18 13.32
CA ARG A 125 4.91 -0.01 11.90
C ARG A 125 6.30 -0.55 11.58
N VAL A 126 6.44 -1.28 10.48
CA VAL A 126 7.76 -1.62 9.93
C VAL A 126 8.34 -0.37 9.27
N VAL A 127 9.49 0.10 9.73
CA VAL A 127 10.16 1.31 9.22
C VAL A 127 11.42 1.00 8.42
N GLY A 128 11.96 -0.20 8.56
CA GLY A 128 13.08 -0.68 7.77
C GLY A 128 13.09 -2.20 7.78
N CYS A 129 13.57 -2.82 6.71
CA CYS A 129 13.59 -4.26 6.62
C CYS A 129 14.60 -4.72 5.57
N VAL A 130 15.34 -5.77 5.89
CA VAL A 130 16.36 -6.37 5.01
C VAL A 130 16.34 -7.88 5.16
N ALA A 131 16.42 -8.59 4.04
CA ALA A 131 16.64 -10.03 4.02
C ALA A 131 18.09 -10.35 4.31
N ILE A 132 18.34 -11.40 5.11
CA ILE A 132 19.68 -11.85 5.51
C ILE A 132 19.91 -13.31 5.12
#